data_AF-A0A979FP34-F1
#
_entry.id   AF-A0A979FP34-F1
#
_cell.length_a   1.000
_cell.length_b   1.000
_cell.length_c   1.000
_cell.angle_alpha   90.00
_cell.angle_beta   90.00
_cell.angle_gamma   90.00
#
_symmetry.space_group_name_H-M   'P 1'
#
loop_
_entity.id
_entity.type
_entity.pdbx_description
1 polymer ?
#
loop_
_entity_poly.entity_id
_entity_poly.type
_entity_poly.pdbx_seq_one_letter_code
_entity_poly.pdbx_strand_id
1 'polypeptide(L)'
;MALHPFLESIAPGRILVFGIMTDATLNLPHAMRRTLEEFGISSMMFLGYRNYMAAVAVVGGATVAESFTPDDSSLKLGVFSTPVVMETVFRLLPEDSCTWMKANQKQRARLCAHSDGYGDLCDCSVHVPQILLPQPTPLPYDGLRGTVVLVIAGNRPSSLYSYFGQTAWLLDADPSLYCVSAWNDHGALHTSRDIRRLYRIETHPGYGWMMKRSYFEAVVQEWKNITHEHDWDIWMRKAHVRAERECIVPSVSRSFHYGIVGAHVNGVLTLAHFTGHLMSAARTHVHLNTEVLLQSNYERHIYELLLGPSTVYLNSTLSPCHPEMLPKNFTEGPLVVAFEMVSSDDHTAWARLGGVSQNVVLQAAVTHYSIVIVCLQKILNTL
;
A
#
# COMPACT_ATOMS: atom_id res chain seq x y z
N MET A 1 1.46 -13.10 -10.65
CA MET A 1 0.15 -13.69 -11.01
C MET A 1 -0.89 -12.59 -11.27
N ALA A 2 -0.65 -11.70 -12.23
CA ALA A 2 -1.58 -10.59 -12.55
C ALA A 2 -2.52 -10.91 -13.73
N LEU A 3 -2.15 -11.87 -14.59
CA LEU A 3 -2.89 -12.19 -15.80
C LEU A 3 -4.24 -12.90 -15.50
N HIS A 4 -4.27 -13.82 -14.53
CA HIS A 4 -5.50 -14.56 -14.21
C HIS A 4 -6.64 -13.65 -13.73
N PRO A 5 -6.46 -12.79 -12.71
CA PRO A 5 -7.52 -11.89 -12.28
C PRO A 5 -7.93 -10.89 -13.36
N PHE A 6 -6.98 -10.46 -14.21
CA PHE A 6 -7.28 -9.60 -15.34
C PHE A 6 -8.21 -10.29 -16.35
N LEU A 7 -7.91 -11.53 -16.76
CA LEU A 7 -8.74 -12.27 -17.72
C LEU A 7 -10.13 -12.54 -17.17
N GLU A 8 -10.25 -12.92 -15.89
CA GLU A 8 -11.55 -13.10 -15.23
C GLU A 8 -12.36 -11.79 -15.13
N SER A 9 -11.69 -10.64 -15.12
CA SER A 9 -12.35 -9.34 -15.03
C SER A 9 -12.85 -8.78 -16.38
N ILE A 10 -12.57 -9.48 -17.49
CA ILE A 10 -13.03 -9.07 -18.84
C ILE A 10 -14.47 -9.54 -19.05
N ALA A 11 -15.32 -8.64 -19.53
CA ALA A 11 -16.71 -8.98 -19.81
C ALA A 11 -16.84 -10.12 -20.86
N PRO A 12 -17.81 -11.05 -20.72
CA PRO A 12 -18.10 -12.06 -21.73
C PRO A 12 -18.42 -11.45 -23.09
N GLY A 13 -18.04 -12.14 -24.17
CA GLY A 13 -18.28 -11.70 -25.55
C GLY A 13 -17.25 -10.71 -26.11
N ARG A 14 -16.27 -10.27 -25.30
CA ARG A 14 -15.13 -9.47 -25.78
C ARG A 14 -14.17 -10.33 -26.61
N ILE A 15 -13.50 -9.67 -27.55
CA ILE A 15 -12.46 -10.29 -28.36
C ILE A 15 -11.13 -10.14 -27.63
N LEU A 16 -10.50 -11.27 -27.33
CA LEU A 16 -9.16 -11.33 -26.77
C LEU A 16 -8.18 -11.59 -27.90
N VAL A 17 -7.17 -10.72 -28.02
CA VAL A 17 -6.02 -10.94 -28.91
C VAL A 17 -4.81 -11.19 -28.02
N PHE A 18 -4.18 -12.34 -28.20
CA PHE A 18 -3.04 -12.79 -27.43
C PHE A 18 -1.84 -13.01 -28.35
N GLY A 19 -0.65 -12.61 -27.89
CA GLY A 19 0.60 -12.78 -28.63
C GLY A 19 1.79 -12.88 -27.69
N ILE A 20 2.75 -13.72 -28.03
CA ILE A 20 3.99 -13.89 -27.27
C ILE A 20 5.11 -13.15 -27.99
N MET A 21 5.76 -12.22 -27.29
CA MET A 21 6.82 -11.39 -27.87
C MET A 21 8.23 -11.97 -27.69
N THR A 22 8.49 -12.70 -26.60
CA THR A 22 9.84 -13.22 -26.29
C THR A 22 9.80 -14.61 -25.67
N ASP A 23 9.24 -14.72 -24.47
CA ASP A 23 8.95 -15.97 -23.79
C ASP A 23 7.80 -15.76 -22.81
N ALA A 24 6.91 -16.75 -22.72
CA ALA A 24 5.90 -16.81 -21.66
C ALA A 24 6.19 -17.95 -20.68
N THR A 25 6.96 -18.97 -21.06
CA THR A 25 6.98 -20.26 -20.37
C THR A 25 7.76 -20.28 -19.06
N LEU A 26 8.75 -19.41 -18.88
CA LEU A 26 9.62 -19.40 -17.69
C LEU A 26 8.86 -19.23 -16.38
N ASN A 27 7.81 -18.40 -16.38
CA ASN A 27 7.05 -18.05 -15.18
C ASN A 27 5.53 -18.14 -15.39
N LEU A 28 5.06 -18.81 -16.44
CA LEU A 28 3.64 -19.05 -16.67
C LEU A 28 3.23 -20.41 -16.06
N PRO A 29 2.54 -20.41 -14.90
CA PRO A 29 2.21 -21.64 -14.20
C PRO A 29 1.24 -22.50 -15.04
N HIS A 30 1.31 -23.82 -14.86
CA HIS A 30 0.40 -24.75 -15.53
C HIS A 30 -1.09 -24.41 -15.27
N ALA A 31 -1.43 -23.89 -14.09
CA ALA A 31 -2.79 -23.43 -13.80
C ALA A 31 -3.24 -22.31 -14.74
N MET A 32 -2.37 -21.32 -15.00
CA MET A 32 -2.67 -20.22 -15.94
C MET A 32 -2.76 -20.71 -17.38
N ARG A 33 -1.92 -21.68 -17.79
CA ARG A 33 -2.03 -22.29 -19.12
C ARG A 33 -3.40 -22.95 -19.32
N ARG A 34 -3.90 -23.65 -18.30
CA ARG A 34 -5.24 -24.23 -18.28
C ARG A 34 -6.35 -23.18 -18.38
N THR A 35 -6.24 -22.08 -17.63
CA THR A 35 -7.23 -20.98 -17.77
C THR A 35 -7.20 -20.39 -19.18
N LEU A 36 -6.02 -20.20 -19.79
CA LEU A 36 -5.95 -19.69 -21.17
C LEU A 36 -6.58 -20.66 -22.16
N GLU A 37 -6.40 -21.97 -21.97
CA GLU A 37 -7.09 -23.01 -22.73
C GLU A 37 -8.62 -22.94 -22.55
N GLU A 38 -9.13 -22.74 -21.33
CA GLU A 38 -10.56 -22.52 -21.05
C GLU A 38 -11.11 -21.24 -21.72
N PHE A 39 -10.26 -20.22 -21.92
CA PHE A 39 -10.58 -19.01 -22.68
C PHE A 39 -10.47 -19.21 -24.20
N GLY A 40 -10.26 -20.44 -24.67
CA GLY A 40 -10.17 -20.77 -26.08
C GLY A 40 -8.79 -20.55 -26.67
N ILE A 41 -7.72 -20.67 -25.87
CA ILE A 41 -6.32 -20.62 -26.32
C ILE A 41 -5.65 -21.99 -26.12
N SER A 42 -6.01 -22.97 -26.95
CA SER A 42 -5.63 -24.39 -26.79
C SER A 42 -4.13 -24.64 -26.96
N SER A 43 -3.45 -23.89 -27.83
CA SER A 43 -2.01 -24.06 -28.08
C SER A 43 -1.14 -23.74 -26.87
N MET A 44 -1.68 -23.10 -25.82
CA MET A 44 -0.94 -22.69 -24.63
C MET A 44 -0.36 -23.87 -23.83
N MET A 45 -1.02 -25.03 -23.89
CA MET A 45 -0.58 -26.24 -23.20
C MET A 45 0.69 -26.85 -23.82
N PHE A 46 0.93 -26.60 -25.10
CA PHE A 46 2.04 -27.16 -25.87
C PHE A 46 3.23 -26.21 -26.00
N LEU A 47 3.11 -25.00 -25.44
CA LEU A 47 4.10 -23.95 -25.61
C LEU A 47 5.42 -24.30 -24.90
N GLY A 48 6.50 -24.34 -25.69
CA GLY A 48 7.88 -24.48 -25.26
C GLY A 48 8.61 -23.15 -25.03
N TYR A 49 9.85 -23.24 -24.55
CA TYR A 49 10.66 -22.07 -24.26
C TYR A 49 10.95 -21.25 -25.52
N ARG A 50 10.67 -19.94 -25.49
CA ARG A 50 10.87 -19.00 -26.63
C ARG A 50 10.08 -19.34 -27.89
N ASN A 51 8.93 -19.96 -27.72
CA ASN A 51 7.98 -20.18 -28.82
C ASN A 51 7.17 -18.92 -29.09
N TYR A 52 6.98 -18.62 -30.37
CA TYR A 52 6.02 -17.63 -30.82
C TYR A 52 4.65 -18.27 -30.98
N MET A 53 3.63 -17.56 -30.50
CA MET A 53 2.24 -17.93 -30.66
C MET A 53 1.38 -16.67 -30.71
N ALA A 54 0.34 -16.72 -31.54
CA ALA A 54 -0.70 -15.71 -31.63
C ALA A 54 -2.06 -16.40 -31.59
N ALA A 55 -3.01 -15.80 -30.87
CA ALA A 55 -4.36 -16.33 -30.74
C ALA A 55 -5.39 -15.19 -30.73
N VAL A 56 -6.55 -15.45 -31.33
CA VAL A 56 -7.75 -14.63 -31.21
C VAL A 56 -8.85 -15.53 -30.68
N ALA A 57 -9.50 -15.12 -29.59
CA ALA A 57 -10.59 -15.84 -28.96
C ALA A 57 -11.69 -14.88 -28.51
N VAL A 58 -12.88 -15.42 -28.26
CA VAL A 58 -13.98 -14.68 -27.62
C VAL A 58 -14.09 -15.11 -26.17
N VAL A 59 -14.10 -14.16 -25.24
CA VAL A 59 -14.20 -14.43 -23.80
C VAL A 59 -15.53 -15.15 -23.49
N GLY A 60 -15.45 -16.33 -22.87
CA GLY A 60 -16.60 -17.21 -22.62
C GLY A 60 -17.17 -17.89 -23.87
N GLY A 61 -16.47 -17.78 -25.01
CA GLY A 61 -16.85 -18.35 -26.31
C GLY A 61 -15.78 -19.29 -26.86
N ALA A 62 -15.74 -19.41 -28.19
CA ALA A 62 -14.82 -20.30 -28.90
C ALA A 62 -13.55 -19.58 -29.37
N THR A 63 -12.50 -20.37 -29.60
CA THR A 63 -11.31 -19.98 -30.36
C THR A 63 -11.72 -19.49 -31.75
N VAL A 64 -11.24 -18.32 -32.15
CA VAL A 64 -11.46 -17.77 -33.49
C VAL A 64 -10.34 -18.20 -34.43
N ALA A 65 -9.09 -18.02 -33.99
CA ALA A 65 -7.91 -18.44 -34.73
C ALA A 65 -6.71 -18.58 -33.79
N GLU A 66 -5.83 -19.53 -34.09
CA GLU A 66 -4.55 -19.71 -33.42
C GLU A 66 -3.46 -20.03 -34.43
N SER A 67 -2.26 -19.52 -34.17
CA SER A 67 -1.05 -19.87 -34.91
C SER A 67 0.09 -20.03 -33.90
N PHE A 68 0.76 -21.17 -33.95
CA PHE A 68 1.88 -21.48 -33.07
C PHE A 68 2.96 -22.24 -33.84
N THR A 69 4.21 -22.05 -33.44
CA THR A 69 5.33 -22.85 -33.95
C THR A 69 5.69 -23.91 -32.90
N PRO A 70 5.44 -25.22 -33.15
CA PRO A 70 5.84 -26.29 -32.23
C PRO A 70 7.37 -26.34 -32.10
N ASP A 71 7.86 -26.69 -30.92
CA ASP A 71 9.29 -26.83 -30.63
C ASP A 71 10.02 -27.72 -31.65
N ASP A 72 11.18 -27.25 -32.12
CA ASP A 72 12.26 -28.13 -32.55
C ASP A 72 13.14 -28.39 -31.32
N SER A 73 13.38 -29.65 -30.99
CA SER A 73 14.10 -30.09 -29.77
C SER A 73 15.59 -29.69 -29.73
N SER A 74 16.02 -28.83 -30.65
CA SER A 74 17.39 -28.40 -30.92
C SER A 74 17.71 -26.94 -30.50
N LEU A 75 16.74 -26.20 -29.93
CA LEU A 75 16.91 -24.78 -29.60
C LEU A 75 18.04 -24.56 -28.58
N LYS A 76 19.22 -24.20 -29.09
CA LYS A 76 20.37 -23.74 -28.31
C LYS A 76 20.00 -22.46 -27.56
N LEU A 77 20.65 -22.22 -26.42
CA LEU A 77 20.53 -20.97 -25.69
C LEU A 77 20.79 -19.79 -26.63
N GLY A 78 19.80 -18.92 -26.83
CA GLY A 78 19.90 -17.78 -27.77
C GLY A 78 19.00 -17.88 -29.01
N VAL A 79 18.47 -19.07 -29.34
CA VAL A 79 17.62 -19.27 -30.53
C VAL A 79 16.14 -19.14 -30.17
N PHE A 80 15.36 -18.55 -31.07
CA PHE A 80 13.90 -18.42 -30.97
C PHE A 80 13.25 -19.24 -32.09
N SER A 81 12.01 -19.69 -31.87
CA SER A 81 11.22 -20.35 -32.92
C SER A 81 10.92 -19.40 -34.10
N THR A 82 10.39 -19.93 -35.20
CA THR A 82 9.94 -19.09 -36.33
C THR A 82 8.80 -18.18 -35.90
N PRO A 83 8.86 -16.86 -36.19
CA PRO A 83 7.75 -15.94 -35.93
C PRO A 83 6.46 -16.40 -36.61
N VAL A 84 5.35 -16.25 -35.91
CA VAL A 84 4.02 -16.58 -36.44
C VAL A 84 3.36 -15.35 -37.03
N VAL A 85 2.65 -15.54 -38.15
CA VAL A 85 1.78 -14.53 -38.75
C VAL A 85 0.40 -15.15 -38.90
N MET A 86 -0.62 -14.45 -38.43
CA MET A 86 -1.99 -14.93 -38.43
C MET A 86 -2.93 -13.84 -38.95
N GLU A 87 -3.81 -14.24 -39.86
CA GLU A 87 -4.91 -13.42 -40.36
C GLU A 87 -6.22 -14.17 -40.10
N THR A 88 -7.23 -13.48 -39.59
CA THR A 88 -8.54 -14.07 -39.32
C THR A 88 -9.65 -13.03 -39.48
N VAL A 89 -10.86 -13.52 -39.75
CA VAL A 89 -12.07 -12.71 -39.85
C VAL A 89 -13.04 -13.20 -38.79
N PHE A 90 -13.49 -12.28 -37.93
CA PHE A 90 -14.52 -12.57 -36.94
C PHE A 90 -15.76 -11.71 -37.20
N ARG A 91 -16.92 -12.26 -36.84
CA ARG A 91 -18.19 -11.54 -36.92
C ARG A 91 -18.32 -10.63 -35.72
N LEU A 92 -18.63 -9.37 -35.96
CA LEU A 92 -19.02 -8.46 -34.89
C LEU A 92 -20.34 -8.95 -34.30
N LEU A 93 -20.35 -9.17 -32.99
CA LEU A 93 -21.59 -9.46 -32.27
C LEU A 93 -22.44 -8.18 -32.22
N PRO A 94 -23.78 -8.29 -32.26
CA PRO A 94 -24.66 -7.16 -32.01
C PRO A 94 -24.33 -6.50 -30.66
N GLU A 95 -24.50 -5.19 -30.58
CA GLU A 95 -24.25 -4.44 -29.35
C GLU A 95 -25.36 -4.70 -28.32
N ASP A 96 -25.33 -5.82 -27.60
CA ASP A 96 -26.32 -6.13 -26.54
C ASP A 96 -25.67 -6.84 -25.36
N SER A 97 -25.88 -6.41 -24.11
CA SER A 97 -26.99 -6.91 -23.27
C SER A 97 -27.33 -5.99 -22.08
N CYS A 98 -26.71 -4.80 -22.02
CA CYS A 98 -26.69 -3.92 -20.85
C CYS A 98 -27.73 -2.77 -20.91
N THR A 99 -28.92 -3.01 -21.48
CA THR A 99 -29.93 -1.95 -21.68
C THR A 99 -30.35 -1.28 -20.38
N TRP A 100 -30.49 -2.05 -19.30
CA TRP A 100 -30.80 -1.54 -17.97
C TRP A 100 -29.69 -0.62 -17.42
N MET A 101 -28.42 -0.96 -17.65
CA MET A 101 -27.27 -0.17 -17.21
C MET A 101 -27.19 1.13 -18.00
N LYS A 102 -27.43 1.07 -19.31
CA LYS A 102 -27.53 2.26 -20.19
C LYS A 102 -28.69 3.19 -19.76
N ALA A 103 -29.82 2.64 -19.31
CA ALA A 103 -30.97 3.41 -18.86
C ALA A 103 -30.77 4.08 -17.48
N ASN A 104 -30.26 3.32 -16.49
CA ASN A 104 -30.25 3.72 -15.08
C ASN A 104 -28.89 4.20 -14.58
N GLN A 105 -27.78 3.84 -15.24
CA GLN A 105 -26.41 4.10 -14.78
C GLN A 105 -25.51 4.58 -15.94
N LYS A 106 -25.90 5.69 -16.58
CA LYS A 106 -25.22 6.23 -17.78
C LYS A 106 -23.71 6.39 -17.67
N GLN A 107 -23.20 6.82 -16.51
CA GLN A 107 -21.75 7.00 -16.29
C GLN A 107 -21.00 5.66 -16.29
N ARG A 108 -21.57 4.66 -15.62
CA ARG A 108 -21.03 3.28 -15.61
C ARG A 108 -21.05 2.68 -17.01
N ALA A 109 -22.16 2.82 -17.72
CA ALA A 109 -22.28 2.34 -19.10
C ALA A 109 -21.23 3.00 -20.03
N ARG A 110 -20.97 4.30 -19.87
CA ARG A 110 -19.94 5.02 -20.64
C ARG A 110 -18.54 4.49 -20.36
N LEU A 111 -18.21 4.21 -19.10
CA LEU A 111 -16.93 3.61 -18.73
C LEU A 111 -16.78 2.22 -19.36
N CYS A 112 -17.76 1.34 -19.16
CA CYS A 112 -17.70 -0.05 -19.62
C CYS A 112 -17.80 -0.21 -21.15
N ALA A 113 -18.32 0.80 -21.85
CA ALA A 113 -18.28 0.83 -23.31
C ALA A 113 -16.87 1.11 -23.84
N HIS A 114 -16.05 1.86 -23.10
CA HIS A 114 -14.71 2.26 -23.51
C HIS A 114 -13.60 1.41 -22.91
N SER A 115 -13.81 0.88 -21.70
CA SER A 115 -12.78 0.22 -20.90
C SER A 115 -13.33 -1.09 -20.31
N ASP A 116 -12.47 -2.10 -20.26
CA ASP A 116 -12.77 -3.41 -19.71
C ASP A 116 -11.76 -3.79 -18.61
N GLY A 117 -11.93 -4.95 -17.98
CA GLY A 117 -11.05 -5.41 -16.90
C GLY A 117 -11.43 -4.88 -15.52
N TYR A 118 -12.69 -4.51 -15.33
CA TYR A 118 -13.24 -4.02 -14.06
C TYR A 118 -14.19 -5.03 -13.38
N GLY A 119 -14.27 -6.26 -13.90
CA GLY A 119 -15.04 -7.37 -13.33
C GLY A 119 -16.52 -7.02 -13.19
N ASP A 120 -17.08 -7.27 -12.00
CA ASP A 120 -18.49 -7.02 -11.66
C ASP A 120 -18.97 -5.62 -12.03
N LEU A 121 -18.08 -4.61 -12.06
CA LEU A 121 -18.44 -3.26 -12.48
C LEU A 121 -18.90 -3.24 -13.94
N CYS A 122 -18.35 -4.05 -14.83
CA CYS A 122 -18.77 -4.09 -16.23
C CYS A 122 -19.58 -5.34 -16.60
N ASP A 123 -19.87 -6.20 -15.63
CA ASP A 123 -20.78 -7.32 -15.82
C ASP A 123 -22.25 -6.85 -15.86
N CYS A 124 -22.93 -7.15 -16.97
CA CYS A 124 -24.33 -6.83 -17.22
C CYS A 124 -25.31 -7.69 -16.42
N SER A 125 -24.88 -8.87 -15.96
CA SER A 125 -25.68 -9.78 -15.13
C SER A 125 -25.69 -9.35 -13.66
N VAL A 126 -24.64 -8.62 -13.24
CA VAL A 126 -24.50 -8.16 -11.86
C VAL A 126 -25.16 -6.79 -11.68
N HIS A 127 -26.24 -6.79 -10.90
CA HIS A 127 -26.79 -5.56 -10.34
C HIS A 127 -25.85 -5.06 -9.25
N VAL A 128 -24.81 -4.33 -9.65
CA VAL A 128 -23.87 -3.75 -8.68
C VAL A 128 -24.66 -2.85 -7.72
N PRO A 129 -24.67 -3.16 -6.41
CA PRO A 129 -25.46 -2.41 -5.45
C PRO A 129 -25.03 -0.95 -5.39
N GLN A 130 -25.86 -0.10 -4.80
CA GLN A 130 -25.52 1.29 -4.43
C GLN A 130 -24.21 1.44 -3.60
N ILE A 131 -23.55 0.35 -3.23
CA ILE A 131 -22.27 0.30 -2.49
C ILE A 131 -21.13 1.10 -3.14
N LEU A 132 -21.15 1.33 -4.46
CA LEU A 132 -20.18 2.22 -5.13
C LEU A 132 -20.49 3.71 -4.94
N LEU A 133 -21.69 4.03 -4.43
CA LEU A 133 -22.08 5.32 -3.89
C LEU A 133 -22.32 5.12 -2.39
N PRO A 134 -21.25 4.91 -1.58
CA PRO A 134 -21.42 4.71 -0.16
C PRO A 134 -22.29 5.84 0.38
N GLN A 135 -23.45 5.51 0.94
CA GLN A 135 -24.24 6.44 1.74
C GLN A 135 -23.34 6.79 2.93
N PRO A 136 -22.70 7.98 2.93
CA PRO A 136 -21.70 8.25 3.94
C PRO A 136 -22.43 8.38 5.27
N THR A 137 -22.11 7.50 6.22
CA THR A 137 -22.60 7.66 7.59
C THR A 137 -22.15 9.02 8.09
N PRO A 138 -23.07 9.92 8.49
CA PRO A 138 -22.70 11.21 9.05
C PRO A 138 -21.77 10.99 10.23
N LEU A 139 -20.65 11.69 10.23
CA LEU A 139 -19.72 11.64 11.34
C LEU A 139 -20.22 12.54 12.47
N PRO A 140 -19.95 12.18 13.74
CA PRO A 140 -20.41 12.96 14.88
C PRO A 140 -19.63 14.28 15.09
N TYR A 141 -18.69 14.62 14.21
CA TYR A 141 -17.82 15.80 14.30
C TYR A 141 -17.62 16.46 12.92
N ASP A 142 -17.53 17.78 12.91
CA ASP A 142 -17.45 18.63 11.71
C ASP A 142 -16.08 19.32 11.53
N GLY A 143 -15.03 18.88 12.24
CA GLY A 143 -13.70 19.50 12.22
C GLY A 143 -12.96 19.53 10.87
N LEU A 144 -13.49 18.86 9.83
CA LEU A 144 -12.99 18.95 8.45
C LEU A 144 -13.86 19.82 7.54
N ARG A 145 -14.89 20.49 8.08
CA ARG A 145 -15.77 21.34 7.29
C ARG A 145 -14.98 22.51 6.71
N GLY A 146 -14.93 22.59 5.38
CA GLY A 146 -14.14 23.61 4.66
C GLY A 146 -12.71 23.18 4.30
N THR A 147 -12.27 21.99 4.75
CA THR A 147 -10.97 21.43 4.35
C THR A 147 -11.05 20.89 2.92
N VAL A 148 -10.10 21.28 2.07
CA VAL A 148 -9.98 20.77 0.70
C VAL A 148 -9.37 19.37 0.75
N VAL A 149 -10.08 18.38 0.21
CA VAL A 149 -9.56 17.01 0.08
C VAL A 149 -9.02 16.82 -1.33
N LEU A 150 -7.69 16.67 -1.44
CA LEU A 150 -7.06 16.22 -2.67
C LEU A 150 -6.92 14.69 -2.61
N VAL A 151 -7.76 13.98 -3.37
CA VAL A 151 -7.72 12.51 -3.41
C VAL A 151 -6.68 12.05 -4.43
N ILE A 152 -5.55 11.55 -3.93
CA ILE A 152 -4.59 10.76 -4.71
C ILE A 152 -4.80 9.30 -4.28
N ALA A 153 -5.81 8.69 -4.92
CA ALA A 153 -6.35 7.32 -4.83
C ALA A 153 -6.26 6.52 -3.49
N GLY A 154 -7.42 6.08 -3.01
CA GLY A 154 -7.57 5.06 -1.95
C GLY A 154 -8.99 4.46 -1.92
N ASN A 155 -9.16 3.32 -1.22
CA ASN A 155 -10.38 2.49 -1.23
C ASN A 155 -11.27 2.69 0.04
N ARG A 156 -10.82 3.41 1.08
CA ARG A 156 -11.53 3.53 2.37
C ARG A 156 -11.51 4.94 2.99
N PRO A 157 -12.35 5.87 2.51
CA PRO A 157 -12.32 7.27 2.97
C PRO A 157 -12.81 7.48 4.41
N SER A 158 -13.66 6.60 4.96
CA SER A 158 -14.32 6.84 6.26
C SER A 158 -13.38 6.78 7.48
N SER A 159 -12.50 5.77 7.57
CA SER A 159 -11.51 5.66 8.65
C SER A 159 -10.47 6.79 8.58
N LEU A 160 -10.05 7.12 7.35
CA LEU A 160 -9.13 8.22 7.09
C LEU A 160 -9.72 9.58 7.50
N TYR A 161 -10.97 9.84 7.12
CA TYR A 161 -11.68 11.07 7.48
C TYR A 161 -11.92 11.17 8.99
N SER A 162 -12.33 10.08 9.66
CA SER A 162 -12.49 10.04 11.13
C SER A 162 -11.20 10.40 11.86
N TYR A 163 -10.07 9.88 11.38
CA TYR A 163 -8.75 10.15 11.96
C TYR A 163 -8.34 11.62 11.78
N PHE A 164 -8.44 12.15 10.55
CA PHE A 164 -8.08 13.55 10.29
C PHE A 164 -9.03 14.52 10.98
N GLY A 165 -10.33 14.23 11.08
CA GLY A 165 -11.29 15.12 11.74
C GLY A 165 -11.05 15.28 13.25
N GLN A 166 -10.52 14.25 13.91
CA GLN A 166 -10.15 14.36 15.33
C GLN A 166 -8.80 15.06 15.54
N THR A 167 -7.91 15.06 14.55
CA THR A 167 -6.53 15.57 14.67
C THR A 167 -6.28 16.89 13.97
N ALA A 168 -7.18 17.37 13.11
CA ALA A 168 -7.00 18.59 12.31
C ALA A 168 -6.74 19.84 13.17
N TRP A 169 -7.45 19.98 14.27
CA TRP A 169 -7.31 21.12 15.17
C TRP A 169 -5.89 21.28 15.74
N LEU A 170 -5.11 20.19 15.83
CA LEU A 170 -3.73 20.22 16.31
C LEU A 170 -2.81 21.04 15.39
N LEU A 171 -3.05 21.04 14.08
CA LEU A 171 -2.28 21.85 13.12
C LEU A 171 -2.54 23.36 13.28
N ASP A 172 -3.67 23.74 13.88
CA ASP A 172 -3.97 25.12 14.20
C ASP A 172 -3.50 25.53 15.60
N ALA A 173 -3.57 24.60 16.56
CA ALA A 173 -3.21 24.85 17.95
C ALA A 173 -1.71 24.76 18.23
N ASP A 174 -0.96 23.93 17.49
CA ASP A 174 0.45 23.65 17.77
C ASP A 174 1.36 23.98 16.57
N PRO A 175 2.12 25.10 16.62
CA PRO A 175 3.00 25.51 15.53
C PRO A 175 4.24 24.61 15.37
N SER A 176 4.52 23.73 16.33
CA SER A 176 5.59 22.73 16.21
C SER A 176 5.20 21.55 15.32
N LEU A 177 3.94 21.47 14.87
CA LEU A 177 3.47 20.50 13.89
C LEU A 177 3.43 21.09 12.49
N TYR A 178 3.75 20.28 11.48
CA TYR A 178 3.56 20.65 10.08
C TYR A 178 2.73 19.66 9.29
N CYS A 179 2.55 18.43 9.78
CA CYS A 179 1.63 17.49 9.14
C CYS A 179 0.96 16.50 10.10
N VAL A 180 -0.12 15.89 9.63
CA VAL A 180 -0.70 14.67 10.18
C VAL A 180 -0.67 13.64 9.06
N SER A 181 -0.07 12.47 9.30
CA SER A 181 0.07 11.39 8.33
C SER A 181 -0.71 10.16 8.78
N ALA A 182 -1.38 9.51 7.83
CA ALA A 182 -2.09 8.25 8.01
C ALA A 182 -1.15 7.04 8.05
N TRP A 183 0.14 7.23 7.82
CA TRP A 183 1.13 6.18 7.67
C TRP A 183 2.17 6.22 8.78
N ASN A 184 2.39 5.06 9.40
CA ASN A 184 3.51 4.79 10.27
C ASN A 184 4.52 3.89 9.53
N ASP A 185 5.71 4.42 9.25
CA ASP A 185 6.77 3.71 8.54
C ASP A 185 7.18 2.39 9.22
N HIS A 186 7.00 2.31 10.53
CA HIS A 186 7.29 1.11 11.31
C HIS A 186 6.05 0.35 11.79
N GLY A 187 4.88 0.68 11.25
CA GLY A 187 3.58 0.11 11.61
C GLY A 187 3.34 -1.28 11.04
N ALA A 188 4.11 -2.29 11.50
CA ALA A 188 4.03 -3.67 11.02
C ALA A 188 3.09 -4.56 11.86
N LEU A 189 2.69 -5.71 11.30
CA LEU A 189 1.82 -6.73 11.93
C LEU A 189 2.25 -7.11 13.36
N HIS A 190 3.55 -7.15 13.60
CA HIS A 190 4.13 -7.60 14.86
C HIS A 190 4.50 -6.46 15.81
N THR A 191 4.43 -5.19 15.39
CA THR A 191 4.85 -4.03 16.20
C THR A 191 3.75 -3.03 16.50
N SER A 192 2.59 -3.13 15.86
CA SER A 192 1.50 -2.17 16.03
C SER A 192 0.17 -2.87 16.29
N ARG A 193 -0.53 -2.48 17.36
CA ARG A 193 -1.81 -3.12 17.75
C ARG A 193 -2.84 -2.14 18.28
N ASP A 194 -2.38 -1.09 18.97
CA ASP A 194 -3.28 -0.10 19.56
C ASP A 194 -3.77 0.89 18.50
N ILE A 195 -5.01 0.67 18.04
CA ILE A 195 -5.67 1.54 17.06
C ILE A 195 -5.99 2.94 17.62
N ARG A 196 -5.86 3.20 18.93
CA ARG A 196 -6.09 4.52 19.55
C ARG A 196 -4.82 5.33 19.71
N ARG A 197 -3.66 4.67 19.70
CA ARG A 197 -2.37 5.30 19.96
C ARG A 197 -1.89 6.11 18.77
N LEU A 198 -1.34 7.28 19.07
CA LEU A 198 -0.76 8.23 18.14
C LEU A 198 0.64 8.63 18.63
N TYR A 199 1.48 9.09 17.72
CA TYR A 199 2.87 9.50 17.98
C TYR A 199 3.18 10.83 17.30
N ARG A 200 4.14 11.57 17.84
CA ARG A 200 4.83 12.69 17.16
C ARG A 200 6.18 12.22 16.63
N ILE A 201 6.51 12.61 15.40
CA ILE A 201 7.67 12.10 14.66
C ILE A 201 8.43 13.22 13.95
N GLU A 202 9.75 13.09 13.85
CA GLU A 202 10.63 14.08 13.19
C GLU A 202 10.83 13.88 11.67
N THR A 203 9.80 13.43 10.95
CA THR A 203 9.86 13.23 9.48
C THR A 203 8.50 13.47 8.82
N HIS A 204 8.46 13.46 7.49
CA HIS A 204 7.23 13.53 6.69
C HIS A 204 6.99 12.19 6.00
N PRO A 205 6.16 11.29 6.56
CA PRO A 205 5.98 9.95 5.99
C PRO A 205 5.29 9.97 4.64
N GLY A 206 4.37 10.90 4.42
CA GLY A 206 3.53 10.91 3.22
C GLY A 206 2.36 9.93 3.35
N TYR A 207 2.08 9.18 2.27
CA TYR A 207 1.08 8.10 2.21
C TYR A 207 -0.29 8.44 2.85
N GLY A 208 -0.88 9.56 2.42
CA GLY A 208 -2.13 10.09 2.97
C GLY A 208 -1.87 11.01 4.15
N TRP A 209 -1.79 12.32 3.90
CA TRP A 209 -1.39 13.30 4.90
C TRP A 209 -2.21 14.59 4.76
N MET A 210 -2.23 15.36 5.83
CA MET A 210 -2.90 16.65 5.96
C MET A 210 -1.89 17.68 6.47
N MET A 211 -1.93 18.89 5.94
CA MET A 211 -1.09 20.01 6.39
C MET A 211 -1.88 21.32 6.35
N LYS A 212 -1.35 22.32 7.07
CA LYS A 212 -1.94 23.66 7.09
C LYS A 212 -1.76 24.35 5.74
N ARG A 213 -2.81 25.01 5.25
CA ARG A 213 -2.78 25.73 3.96
C ARG A 213 -1.65 26.77 3.87
N SER A 214 -1.45 27.56 4.93
CA SER A 214 -0.39 28.58 4.95
C SER A 214 1.01 27.98 4.82
N TYR A 215 1.22 26.79 5.41
CA TYR A 215 2.47 26.06 5.29
C TYR A 215 2.64 25.52 3.86
N PHE A 216 1.60 24.88 3.31
CA PHE A 216 1.60 24.40 1.92
C PHE A 216 1.93 25.52 0.92
N GLU A 217 1.31 26.69 1.06
CA GLU A 217 1.56 27.83 0.18
C GLU A 217 3.01 28.30 0.27
N ALA A 218 3.60 28.37 1.46
CA ALA A 218 5.01 28.73 1.64
C ALA A 218 5.94 27.70 0.98
N VAL A 219 5.71 26.42 1.23
CA VAL A 219 6.47 25.30 0.67
C VAL A 219 6.41 25.28 -0.86
N VAL A 220 5.24 25.51 -1.45
CA VAL A 220 5.07 25.56 -2.92
C VAL A 220 5.82 26.74 -3.55
N GLN A 221 5.89 27.89 -2.88
CA GLN A 221 6.68 29.01 -3.41
C GLN A 221 8.18 28.71 -3.40
N GLU A 222 8.67 28.05 -2.35
CA GLU A 222 10.07 27.62 -2.30
C GLU A 222 10.36 26.52 -3.34
N TRP A 223 9.47 25.54 -3.47
CA TRP A 223 9.57 24.46 -4.45
C TRP A 223 9.70 24.97 -5.89
N LYS A 224 8.97 26.02 -6.26
CA LYS A 224 9.05 26.62 -7.60
C LYS A 224 10.42 27.20 -7.96
N ASN A 225 11.22 27.55 -6.96
CA ASN A 225 12.56 28.11 -7.18
C ASN A 225 13.62 27.03 -7.37
N ILE A 226 13.26 25.76 -7.21
CA ILE A 226 14.16 24.63 -7.37
C ILE A 226 14.35 24.34 -8.86
N THR A 227 15.61 24.27 -9.29
CA THR A 227 15.99 24.11 -10.70
C THR A 227 16.42 22.69 -11.08
N HIS A 228 16.50 21.78 -10.11
CA HIS A 228 16.95 20.40 -10.30
C HIS A 228 15.83 19.40 -9.96
N GLU A 229 15.89 18.21 -10.54
CA GLU A 229 14.96 17.13 -10.20
C GLU A 229 15.15 16.71 -8.74
N HIS A 230 14.04 16.67 -8.01
CA HIS A 230 13.99 16.20 -6.63
C HIS A 230 12.71 15.40 -6.41
N ASP A 231 12.82 14.35 -5.59
CA ASP A 231 11.65 13.75 -4.97
C ASP A 231 11.07 14.74 -3.95
N TRP A 232 9.82 15.13 -4.16
CA TRP A 232 9.16 16.17 -3.38
C TRP A 232 9.11 15.83 -1.89
N ASP A 233 8.89 14.56 -1.56
CA ASP A 233 8.79 14.09 -0.18
C ASP A 233 10.17 14.07 0.50
N ILE A 234 11.22 13.64 -0.20
CA ILE A 234 12.61 13.71 0.30
C ILE A 234 13.02 15.16 0.55
N TRP A 235 12.67 16.07 -0.36
CA TRP A 235 12.94 17.50 -0.17
C TRP A 235 12.18 18.07 1.04
N MET A 236 10.90 17.72 1.22
CA MET A 236 10.13 18.18 2.38
C MET A 236 10.70 17.70 3.73
N ARG A 237 11.44 16.58 3.75
CA ARG A 237 12.11 16.07 4.95
C ARG A 237 13.39 16.82 5.31
N LYS A 238 13.93 17.66 4.41
CA LYS A 238 15.16 18.42 4.69
C LYS A 238 14.98 19.34 5.89
N ALA A 239 16.04 19.48 6.68
CA ALA A 239 16.02 20.24 7.94
C ALA A 239 15.51 21.68 7.77
N HIS A 240 15.88 22.38 6.70
CA HIS A 240 15.43 23.76 6.46
C HIS A 240 13.94 23.86 6.11
N VAL A 241 13.38 22.87 5.41
CA VAL A 241 11.95 22.83 5.06
C VAL A 241 11.14 22.43 6.29
N ARG A 242 11.52 21.31 6.92
CA ARG A 242 10.86 20.82 8.14
C ARG A 242 10.95 21.82 9.29
N ALA A 243 12.09 22.52 9.42
CA ALA A 243 12.38 23.51 10.46
C ALA A 243 12.03 23.01 11.86
N GLU A 244 12.57 21.85 12.24
CA GLU A 244 12.39 21.20 13.54
C GLU A 244 10.95 20.82 13.89
N ARG A 245 9.99 20.99 12.97
CA ARG A 245 8.61 20.57 13.18
C ARG A 245 8.44 19.06 13.02
N GLU A 246 7.32 18.60 13.51
CA GLU A 246 6.98 17.19 13.61
C GLU A 246 5.66 16.86 12.90
N CYS A 247 5.44 15.58 12.67
CA CYS A 247 4.18 15.07 12.18
C CYS A 247 3.54 14.13 13.19
N ILE A 248 2.21 14.11 13.20
CA ILE A 248 1.46 13.10 13.94
C ILE A 248 1.26 11.87 13.06
N VAL A 249 1.46 10.68 13.61
CA VAL A 249 1.11 9.40 12.97
C VAL A 249 0.33 8.50 13.91
N PRO A 250 -0.52 7.59 13.41
CA PRO A 250 -1.13 6.56 14.23
C PRO A 250 -0.16 5.40 14.48
N SER A 251 -0.33 4.64 15.56
CA SER A 251 0.41 3.39 15.74
C SER A 251 0.10 2.39 14.62
N VAL A 252 -1.19 2.16 14.36
CA VAL A 252 -1.66 1.35 13.23
C VAL A 252 -2.01 2.27 12.05
N SER A 253 -1.42 2.09 10.86
CA SER A 253 -1.70 2.97 9.71
C SER A 253 -3.20 2.99 9.31
N ARG A 254 -3.66 4.11 8.73
CA ARG A 254 -4.99 4.29 8.12
C ARG A 254 -4.96 4.27 6.60
N SER A 255 -3.77 4.25 6.02
CA SER A 255 -3.50 4.02 4.61
C SER A 255 -2.71 2.73 4.42
N PHE A 256 -2.71 2.21 3.20
CA PHE A 256 -1.94 1.02 2.83
C PHE A 256 -1.36 1.21 1.42
N HIS A 257 -0.06 0.97 1.28
CA HIS A 257 0.62 1.05 -0.01
C HIS A 257 0.59 -0.33 -0.69
N TYR A 258 -0.20 -0.44 -1.75
CA TYR A 258 -0.34 -1.68 -2.54
C TYR A 258 0.34 -1.62 -3.92
N GLY A 259 1.00 -0.50 -4.25
CA GLY A 259 1.62 -0.30 -5.55
C GLY A 259 2.81 -1.22 -5.77
N ILE A 260 2.68 -2.16 -6.70
CA ILE A 260 3.75 -3.11 -7.07
C ILE A 260 4.57 -2.66 -8.29
N VAL A 261 4.11 -1.62 -8.98
CA VAL A 261 4.74 -0.97 -10.12
C VAL A 261 4.59 0.53 -9.95
N GLY A 262 5.67 1.28 -10.09
CA GLY A 262 5.67 2.74 -10.01
C GLY A 262 7.05 3.32 -10.27
N ALA A 263 7.21 4.63 -10.09
CA ALA A 263 8.46 5.35 -10.40
C ALA A 263 9.68 4.80 -9.63
N HIS A 264 9.49 4.42 -8.36
CA HIS A 264 10.58 3.94 -7.48
C HIS A 264 10.27 2.60 -6.80
N VAL A 265 9.22 1.89 -7.24
CA VAL A 265 8.78 0.65 -6.61
C VAL A 265 8.66 -0.49 -7.62
N ASN A 266 9.06 -1.68 -7.19
CA ASN A 266 8.82 -2.93 -7.91
C ASN A 266 8.23 -3.97 -6.94
N GLY A 267 7.82 -5.12 -7.48
CA GLY A 267 7.17 -6.16 -6.68
C GLY A 267 8.02 -6.70 -5.53
N VAL A 268 9.35 -6.78 -5.71
CA VAL A 268 10.28 -7.27 -4.67
C VAL A 268 10.36 -6.27 -3.51
N LEU A 269 10.51 -4.98 -3.81
CA LEU A 269 10.53 -3.92 -2.79
C LEU A 269 9.18 -3.84 -2.05
N THR A 270 8.08 -4.03 -2.77
CA THR A 270 6.73 -4.02 -2.17
C THR A 270 6.58 -5.14 -1.15
N LEU A 271 7.00 -6.36 -1.53
CA LEU A 271 6.97 -7.53 -0.66
C LEU A 271 7.91 -7.39 0.56
N ALA A 272 9.08 -6.80 0.38
CA ALA A 272 10.04 -6.65 1.46
C ALA A 272 9.60 -5.59 2.50
N HIS A 273 8.97 -4.49 2.05
CA HIS A 273 8.79 -3.30 2.88
C HIS A 273 7.35 -2.90 3.15
N PHE A 274 6.33 -3.37 2.41
CA PHE A 274 4.96 -2.86 2.53
C PHE A 274 3.92 -3.93 2.85
N THR A 275 4.12 -5.19 2.43
CA THR A 275 3.13 -6.25 2.67
C THR A 275 2.97 -6.62 4.14
N GLY A 276 3.98 -6.36 4.97
CA GLY A 276 3.93 -6.58 6.41
C GLY A 276 3.25 -5.47 7.21
N HIS A 277 2.88 -4.35 6.57
CA HIS A 277 2.26 -3.21 7.24
C HIS A 277 0.82 -3.49 7.62
N LEU A 278 0.43 -2.98 8.78
CA LEU A 278 -0.95 -3.02 9.26
C LEU A 278 -1.71 -1.79 8.82
N MET A 279 -2.90 -2.04 8.30
CA MET A 279 -3.93 -1.03 8.14
C MET A 279 -5.10 -1.33 9.08
N SER A 280 -5.66 -0.30 9.71
CA SER A 280 -6.80 -0.45 10.61
C SER A 280 -7.98 -1.15 9.90
N ALA A 281 -8.48 -2.23 10.53
CA ALA A 281 -9.69 -2.92 10.08
C ALA A 281 -10.94 -2.03 10.26
N ALA A 282 -12.08 -2.43 9.66
CA ALA A 282 -13.31 -1.66 9.42
C ALA A 282 -14.02 -0.95 10.62
N ARG A 283 -13.41 -0.83 11.80
CA ARG A 283 -13.90 0.06 12.88
C ARG A 283 -13.63 1.51 12.47
N THR A 284 -14.65 2.13 11.89
CA THR A 284 -14.57 3.48 11.31
C THR A 284 -14.44 4.58 12.36
N HIS A 285 -14.86 4.35 13.61
CA HIS A 285 -14.88 5.38 14.65
C HIS A 285 -14.20 4.90 15.92
N VAL A 286 -13.00 5.42 16.15
CA VAL A 286 -12.22 5.23 17.35
C VAL A 286 -12.01 6.63 17.95
N HIS A 287 -12.35 6.80 19.23
CA HIS A 287 -12.06 8.03 19.96
C HIS A 287 -10.58 8.11 20.28
N LEU A 288 -9.93 9.18 19.85
CA LEU A 288 -8.50 9.44 20.02
C LEU A 288 -8.30 10.45 21.15
N ASN A 289 -7.31 10.20 22.02
CA ASN A 289 -6.88 11.21 22.98
C ASN A 289 -5.88 12.14 22.28
N THR A 290 -6.35 13.26 21.75
CA THR A 290 -5.53 14.15 20.92
C THR A 290 -4.83 15.25 21.71
N GLU A 291 -5.32 15.61 22.90
CA GLU A 291 -4.72 16.68 23.72
C GLU A 291 -3.31 16.36 24.21
N VAL A 292 -3.01 15.06 24.38
CA VAL A 292 -1.67 14.58 24.74
C VAL A 292 -0.63 14.86 23.65
N LEU A 293 -1.06 15.11 22.41
CA LEU A 293 -0.16 15.33 21.28
C LEU A 293 0.33 16.77 21.13
N LEU A 294 -0.16 17.73 21.93
CA LEU A 294 0.45 19.06 22.00
C LEU A 294 1.87 18.91 22.53
N GLN A 295 2.86 19.60 21.94
CA GLN A 295 4.28 19.39 22.20
C GLN A 295 4.61 19.23 23.70
N SER A 296 4.26 20.20 24.54
CA SER A 296 4.54 20.17 25.98
C SER A 296 3.84 19.04 26.73
N ASN A 297 2.65 18.64 26.28
CA ASN A 297 1.91 17.54 26.87
C ASN A 297 2.52 16.20 26.47
N TYR A 298 2.98 16.10 25.22
CA TYR A 298 3.62 14.89 24.71
C TYR A 298 4.94 14.63 25.42
N GLU A 299 5.80 15.66 25.60
CA GLU A 299 7.02 15.53 26.40
C GLU A 299 6.73 14.99 27.81
N ARG A 300 5.77 15.62 28.50
CA ARG A 300 5.36 15.18 29.85
C ARG A 300 4.89 13.73 29.84
N HIS A 301 4.08 13.36 28.86
CA HIS A 301 3.58 12.00 28.70
C HIS A 301 4.71 10.99 28.50
N ILE A 302 5.72 11.31 27.68
CA ILE A 302 6.88 10.44 27.48
C ILE A 302 7.67 10.26 28.79
N TYR A 303 7.91 11.32 29.56
CA TYR A 303 8.56 11.20 30.86
C TYR A 303 7.74 10.36 31.84
N GLU A 304 6.41 10.54 31.88
CA GLU A 304 5.51 9.73 32.71
C GLU A 304 5.56 8.24 32.33
N LEU A 305 5.65 7.93 31.03
CA LEU A 305 5.86 6.56 30.56
C LEU A 305 7.23 6.05 31.01
N LEU A 306 8.32 6.77 30.76
CA LEU A 306 9.69 6.31 31.04
C LEU A 306 9.98 6.16 32.54
N LEU A 307 9.40 7.02 33.37
CA LEU A 307 9.60 7.02 34.83
C LEU A 307 8.48 6.26 35.57
N GLY A 308 7.51 5.72 34.83
CA GLY A 308 6.39 4.98 35.37
C GLY A 308 6.81 3.68 36.07
N PRO A 309 6.08 3.24 37.12
CA PRO A 309 6.45 2.06 37.90
C PRO A 309 6.36 0.75 37.11
N SER A 310 5.63 0.73 36.00
CA SER A 310 5.49 -0.43 35.11
C SER A 310 6.58 -0.50 34.03
N THR A 311 7.45 0.50 33.94
CA THR A 311 8.50 0.55 32.92
C THR A 311 9.70 -0.28 33.32
N VAL A 312 10.10 -1.18 32.42
CA VAL A 312 11.24 -2.07 32.61
C VAL A 312 12.36 -1.63 31.68
N TYR A 313 13.50 -1.27 32.27
CA TYR A 313 14.73 -1.02 31.50
C TYR A 313 15.46 -2.35 31.32
N LEU A 314 15.60 -2.79 30.08
CA LEU A 314 16.25 -4.04 29.77
C LEU A 314 17.76 -3.92 30.01
N ASN A 315 18.25 -4.61 31.04
CA ASN A 315 19.67 -4.75 31.33
C ASN A 315 20.14 -6.14 30.88
N SER A 316 20.54 -6.26 29.62
CA SER A 316 21.00 -7.53 29.03
C SER A 316 22.30 -7.30 28.26
N THR A 317 23.25 -8.24 28.41
CA THR A 317 24.47 -8.30 27.59
C THR A 317 24.26 -9.12 26.31
N LEU A 318 23.09 -9.74 26.16
CA LEU A 318 22.75 -10.49 24.96
C LEU A 318 22.60 -9.55 23.77
N SER A 319 23.00 -10.05 22.61
CA SER A 319 22.72 -9.37 21.34
C SER A 319 21.20 -9.10 21.24
N PRO A 320 20.76 -7.92 20.76
CA PRO A 320 19.37 -7.65 20.43
C PRO A 320 18.76 -8.64 19.42
N CYS A 321 19.59 -9.35 18.67
CA CYS A 321 19.18 -10.43 17.76
C CYS A 321 18.90 -11.75 18.47
N HIS A 322 19.27 -11.86 19.75
CA HIS A 322 19.17 -13.10 20.49
C HIS A 322 17.69 -13.38 20.83
N PRO A 323 17.14 -14.57 20.55
CA PRO A 323 15.73 -14.89 20.82
C PRO A 323 15.30 -14.74 22.29
N GLU A 324 16.28 -14.79 23.20
CA GLU A 324 16.08 -14.65 24.64
C GLU A 324 16.43 -13.25 25.19
N MET A 325 16.73 -12.29 24.32
CA MET A 325 16.98 -10.91 24.72
C MET A 325 15.74 -10.28 25.37
N LEU A 326 14.55 -10.66 24.90
CA LEU A 326 13.29 -10.23 25.49
C LEU A 326 12.85 -11.13 26.64
N PRO A 327 12.33 -10.55 27.75
CA PRO A 327 11.82 -11.35 28.87
C PRO A 327 10.62 -12.20 28.42
N LYS A 328 10.65 -13.51 28.71
CA LYS A 328 9.65 -14.47 28.23
C LYS A 328 8.23 -14.26 28.81
N ASN A 329 8.10 -13.51 29.91
CA ASN A 329 6.84 -13.29 30.65
C ASN A 329 6.48 -11.79 30.80
N PHE A 330 6.97 -10.92 29.92
CA PHE A 330 6.59 -9.51 29.93
C PHE A 330 5.28 -9.31 29.17
N THR A 331 4.19 -9.05 29.90
CA THR A 331 2.84 -8.91 29.33
C THR A 331 2.28 -7.50 29.39
N GLU A 332 2.78 -6.66 30.29
CA GLU A 332 2.24 -5.32 30.53
C GLU A 332 3.36 -4.31 30.85
N GLY A 333 3.17 -3.08 30.38
CA GLY A 333 4.09 -1.96 30.60
C GLY A 333 5.05 -1.70 29.42
N PRO A 334 5.77 -0.55 29.43
CA PRO A 334 6.84 -0.28 28.47
C PRO A 334 8.11 -1.08 28.80
N LEU A 335 8.74 -1.67 27.78
CA LEU A 335 10.10 -2.19 27.87
C LEU A 335 11.03 -1.22 27.13
N VAL A 336 12.05 -0.71 27.82
CA VAL A 336 13.00 0.25 27.28
C VAL A 336 14.33 -0.46 27.00
N VAL A 337 14.81 -0.33 25.76
CA VAL A 337 16.12 -0.81 25.32
C VAL A 337 16.94 0.41 24.94
N ALA A 338 18.06 0.61 25.63
CA ALA A 338 19.00 1.67 25.29
C ALA A 338 19.97 1.19 24.19
N PHE A 339 20.32 2.08 23.29
CA PHE A 339 21.36 1.86 22.27
C PHE A 339 22.26 3.09 22.19
N GLU A 340 23.46 2.90 21.66
CA GLU A 340 24.42 3.99 21.50
C GLU A 340 23.99 4.93 20.37
N MET A 341 24.05 6.23 20.66
CA MET A 341 23.82 7.31 19.72
C MET A 341 24.77 8.45 20.08
N VAL A 342 25.91 8.53 19.39
CA VAL A 342 27.00 9.46 19.75
C VAL A 342 26.68 10.90 19.38
N SER A 343 25.86 11.10 18.35
CA SER A 343 25.41 12.41 17.88
C SER A 343 23.96 12.33 17.38
N SER A 344 23.32 13.47 17.12
CA SER A 344 21.96 13.53 16.58
C SER A 344 21.77 12.77 15.27
N ASP A 345 22.84 12.63 14.49
CA ASP A 345 22.82 11.99 13.17
C ASP A 345 23.37 10.55 13.21
N ASP A 346 23.81 10.07 14.39
CA ASP A 346 24.31 8.71 14.55
C ASP A 346 23.17 7.72 14.72
N HIS A 347 22.68 7.22 13.60
CA HIS A 347 21.64 6.19 13.57
C HIS A 347 22.23 4.77 13.39
N THR A 348 23.52 4.56 13.61
CA THR A 348 24.20 3.31 13.27
C THR A 348 23.69 2.13 14.08
N ALA A 349 23.61 2.27 15.41
CA ALA A 349 23.10 1.22 16.29
C ALA A 349 21.61 0.95 16.00
N TRP A 350 20.84 2.02 15.77
CA TRP A 350 19.44 1.94 15.40
C TRP A 350 19.22 1.17 14.09
N ALA A 351 19.99 1.47 13.04
CA ALA A 351 19.88 0.79 11.75
C ALA A 351 20.18 -0.71 11.86
N ARG A 352 21.15 -1.09 12.69
CA ARG A 352 21.47 -2.50 12.97
C ARG A 352 20.33 -3.20 13.71
N LEU A 353 19.72 -2.55 14.70
CA LEU A 353 18.53 -3.06 15.39
C LEU A 353 17.36 -3.26 14.42
N GLY A 354 17.12 -2.29 13.52
CA GLY A 354 16.07 -2.36 12.50
C GLY A 354 16.24 -3.50 11.49
N GLY A 355 17.47 -3.81 11.10
CA GLY A 355 17.76 -4.91 10.15
C GLY A 355 17.54 -6.30 10.73
N VAL A 356 17.77 -6.47 12.03
CA VAL A 356 17.64 -7.74 12.75
C VAL A 356 16.17 -8.09 13.04
N SER A 357 15.37 -7.06 13.23
CA SER A 357 14.05 -7.14 13.81
C SER A 357 12.93 -7.52 12.83
N GLN A 358 13.29 -7.79 11.57
CA GLN A 358 12.44 -8.58 10.68
C GLN A 358 12.28 -10.05 11.16
N ASN A 359 13.22 -10.55 11.99
CA ASN A 359 13.18 -11.90 12.56
C ASN A 359 12.91 -11.93 14.09
N VAL A 360 13.09 -10.82 14.79
CA VAL A 360 12.85 -10.68 16.24
C VAL A 360 12.00 -9.44 16.45
N VAL A 361 10.88 -9.57 17.15
CA VAL A 361 9.91 -8.48 17.39
C VAL A 361 10.58 -7.33 18.15
N LEU A 362 11.27 -6.42 17.46
CA LEU A 362 12.05 -5.29 18.00
C LEU A 362 12.19 -4.19 16.92
N GLN A 363 11.08 -3.66 16.38
CA GLN A 363 11.15 -2.51 15.45
C GLN A 363 10.53 -1.25 16.05
N ALA A 364 11.17 -0.11 15.81
CA ALA A 364 10.77 1.23 16.23
C ALA A 364 9.27 1.41 16.10
N ALA A 365 8.66 2.22 16.95
CA ALA A 365 7.80 3.24 16.40
C ALA A 365 8.53 4.54 16.70
N VAL A 366 8.87 5.26 15.63
CA VAL A 366 9.05 6.72 15.65
C VAL A 366 10.27 7.24 16.40
N THR A 367 11.12 8.03 15.74
CA THR A 367 12.14 8.86 16.40
C THR A 367 11.55 10.19 16.84
N HIS A 368 11.61 10.46 18.15
CA HIS A 368 11.23 11.71 18.81
C HIS A 368 12.31 12.08 19.83
N TYR A 369 13.13 13.11 19.56
CA TYR A 369 14.29 13.49 20.38
C TYR A 369 15.16 12.30 20.80
N SER A 370 15.55 11.45 19.83
CA SER A 370 16.34 10.22 20.04
C SER A 370 15.65 9.10 20.83
N ILE A 371 14.37 9.26 21.21
CA ILE A 371 13.56 8.22 21.82
C ILE A 371 12.84 7.45 20.72
N VAL A 372 12.90 6.12 20.80
CA VAL A 372 12.19 5.21 19.92
C VAL A 372 11.23 4.37 20.77
N ILE A 373 9.93 4.47 20.50
CA ILE A 373 8.89 3.80 21.29
C ILE A 373 8.44 2.54 20.57
N VAL A 374 8.78 1.36 21.08
CA VAL A 374 8.37 0.09 20.45
C VAL A 374 7.29 -0.61 21.26
N CYS A 375 6.26 -1.14 20.57
CA CYS A 375 5.39 -2.15 21.16
C CYS A 375 5.95 -3.54 20.84
N LEU A 376 6.37 -4.28 21.86
CA LEU A 376 6.92 -5.63 21.72
C LEU A 376 5.85 -6.64 22.09
N GLN A 377 5.58 -7.62 21.22
CA GLN A 377 4.82 -8.80 21.61
C GLN A 377 5.33 -10.04 20.89
N LYS A 378 5.76 -11.04 21.65
CA LYS A 378 6.11 -12.36 21.11
C LYS A 378 4.95 -12.88 20.28
N ILE A 379 5.17 -13.11 18.98
CA ILE A 379 4.31 -13.99 18.20
C ILE A 379 4.48 -15.35 18.87
N LEU A 380 3.44 -15.81 19.59
CA LEU A 380 3.32 -17.23 19.90
C LEU A 380 3.26 -17.93 18.55
N ASN A 381 4.39 -18.46 18.08
CA ASN A 381 4.38 -19.45 17.01
C ASN A 381 3.64 -20.66 17.58
N THR A 382 2.32 -20.68 17.41
CA THR A 382 1.61 -21.93 17.15
C THR A 382 1.76 -22.20 15.66
N LEU A 383 2.87 -22.85 15.31
CA LEU A 383 2.94 -23.79 14.21
C LEU A 383 3.46 -25.11 14.79
#